data_AF-A0A819RKL0-F1
#
_entry.id   AF-A0A819RKL0-F1
#
_cell.length_a   1.000
_cell.length_b   1.000
_cell.length_c   1.000
_cell.angle_alpha   90.00
_cell.angle_beta   90.00
_cell.angle_gamma   90.00
#
_symmetry.space_group_name_H-M   'P 1'
#
loop_
_entity.id
_entity.type
_entity.pdbx_description
1 polymer ?
#
loop_
_entity_poly.entity_id
_entity_poly.type
_entity_poly.pdbx_seq_one_letter_code
_entity_poly.pdbx_strand_id
1 'polypeptide(L)'
;VMFMCKGRCVYHGSIKDVIPYFARHGYQCEPYENPADYVLDVLIDVSRKPEILIRLNNLYNITHVDLSALVHRQDSSINHENIEHERRKYKVKAARSVGAEIFYLSQRTLRNAMRNPALALSQTLASIIIGLLVGLLFYDLKKTTEPGVQNRLGAIFFIVISQIFSNLTALEPLIKERVLFIHVAVALIVVILVLVIMMMFSGFLIDLPSVFIWLSWIQWISAFRYASNVLTINEFQGLIFCLPNQTDFCPMTGDEILDKRGLAHSNAWDLWKNFFALTVMALLLFILAYIQLIRIKKPK
;
A
#
# COMPACT_ATOMS: atom_id res chain seq x y z
N VAL A 1 33.67 2.23 22.65
CA VAL A 1 33.26 1.43 21.46
C VAL A 1 32.90 0.02 21.91
N MET A 2 31.99 -0.63 21.19
CA MET A 2 31.56 -2.00 21.48
C MET A 2 31.59 -2.80 20.18
N PHE A 3 32.30 -3.91 20.17
CA PHE A 3 32.38 -4.82 19.03
C PHE A 3 31.68 -6.13 19.36
N MET A 4 30.78 -6.54 18.46
CA MET A 4 30.01 -7.78 18.59
C MET A 4 30.25 -8.67 17.39
N CYS A 5 30.34 -9.97 17.65
CA CYS A 5 30.43 -11.00 16.62
C CYS A 5 29.45 -12.12 16.94
N LYS A 6 28.58 -12.48 15.99
CA LYS A 6 27.52 -13.51 16.16
C LYS A 6 26.69 -13.34 17.45
N GLY A 7 26.32 -12.11 17.77
CA GLY A 7 25.52 -11.79 18.97
C GLY A 7 26.26 -11.84 20.30
N ARG A 8 27.59 -12.03 20.29
CA ARG A 8 28.45 -12.02 21.48
C ARG A 8 29.34 -10.80 21.49
N CYS A 9 29.50 -10.18 22.65
CA CYS A 9 30.43 -9.06 22.82
C CYS A 9 31.86 -9.60 22.89
N VAL A 10 32.74 -9.10 22.03
CA VAL A 10 34.15 -9.49 22.02
C VAL A 10 35.06 -8.41 22.61
N TYR A 11 34.58 -7.17 22.64
CA TYR A 11 35.28 -6.04 23.23
C TYR A 11 34.29 -4.89 23.57
N HIS A 12 34.46 -4.28 24.74
CA HIS A 12 33.79 -3.05 25.13
C HIS A 12 34.76 -2.16 25.91
N GLY A 13 35.02 -0.95 25.43
CA GLY A 13 35.97 -0.06 26.11
C GLY A 13 36.38 1.16 25.31
N SER A 14 37.49 1.78 25.73
CA SER A 14 38.09 2.95 25.09
C SER A 14 38.68 2.61 23.72
N ILE A 15 38.55 3.51 22.75
CA ILE A 15 39.09 3.31 21.39
C ILE A 15 40.61 3.08 21.42
N LYS A 16 41.31 3.70 22.38
CA LYS A 16 42.78 3.62 22.52
C LYS A 16 43.26 2.20 22.81
N ASP A 17 42.44 1.38 23.46
CA ASP A 17 42.83 0.04 23.92
C ASP A 17 42.44 -1.07 22.95
N VAL A 18 41.80 -0.72 21.83
CA VAL A 18 41.29 -1.69 20.84
C VAL A 18 42.43 -2.44 20.15
N ILE A 19 43.39 -1.73 19.56
CA ILE A 19 44.53 -2.35 18.87
C ILE A 19 45.39 -3.16 19.87
N PRO A 20 45.78 -2.62 21.04
CA PRO A 20 46.49 -3.41 22.05
C PRO A 20 45.72 -4.63 22.54
N TYR A 21 44.39 -4.58 22.59
CA TYR A 21 43.56 -5.71 22.98
C TYR A 21 43.64 -6.83 21.94
N PHE A 22 43.43 -6.56 20.66
CA PHE A 22 43.49 -7.59 19.62
C PHE A 22 44.92 -8.07 19.33
N ALA A 23 45.93 -7.21 19.51
CA ALA A 23 47.35 -7.58 19.46
C ALA A 23 47.71 -8.67 20.47
N ARG A 24 47.19 -8.61 21.70
CA ARG A 24 47.38 -9.66 22.73
C ARG A 24 46.79 -11.01 22.34
N HIS A 25 45.89 -11.03 21.36
CA HIS A 25 45.20 -12.24 20.89
C HIS A 25 45.68 -12.70 19.52
N GLY A 26 46.83 -12.19 19.05
CA GLY A 26 47.50 -12.65 17.84
C GLY A 26 47.14 -11.89 16.56
N TYR A 27 46.42 -10.76 16.68
CA TYR A 27 46.07 -9.92 15.54
C TYR A 27 46.91 -8.64 15.55
N GLN A 28 47.78 -8.42 14.58
CA GLN A 28 48.54 -7.17 14.48
C GLN A 28 47.92 -6.24 13.45
N CYS A 29 47.85 -4.95 13.78
CA CYS A 29 47.41 -3.90 12.87
C CYS A 29 48.65 -3.33 12.17
N GLU A 30 48.61 -3.25 10.84
CA GLU A 30 49.74 -2.70 10.08
C GLU A 30 49.83 -1.17 10.27
N PRO A 31 51.03 -0.56 10.22
CA PRO A 31 51.23 0.87 10.53
C PRO A 31 50.44 1.86 9.66
N TYR A 32 50.04 1.44 8.46
CA TYR A 32 49.32 2.26 7.48
C TYR A 32 47.89 1.74 7.22
N GLU A 33 47.45 0.75 7.98
CA GLU A 33 46.09 0.22 7.88
C GLU A 33 45.13 1.08 8.72
N ASN A 34 43.92 1.27 8.22
CA ASN A 34 42.88 1.96 8.96
C ASN A 34 42.42 1.09 10.15
N PRO A 35 42.51 1.57 11.40
CA PRO A 35 42.13 0.79 12.58
C PRO A 35 40.68 0.28 12.57
N ALA A 36 39.77 0.99 11.92
CA ALA A 36 38.38 0.55 11.81
C ALA A 36 38.23 -0.66 10.87
N ASP A 37 38.97 -0.67 9.76
CA ASP A 37 38.96 -1.75 8.78
C ASP A 37 39.69 -2.98 9.34
N TYR A 38 40.85 -2.78 9.99
CA TYR A 38 41.55 -3.81 10.74
C TYR A 38 40.63 -4.55 11.72
N VAL A 39 39.84 -3.83 12.52
CA VAL A 39 38.92 -4.46 13.48
C VAL A 39 37.82 -5.24 12.77
N LEU A 40 37.30 -4.76 11.63
CA LEU A 40 36.32 -5.51 10.85
C LEU A 40 36.91 -6.82 10.32
N ASP A 41 38.15 -6.80 9.84
CA ASP A 41 38.85 -8.00 9.36
C ASP A 41 39.10 -9.02 10.48
N VAL A 42 39.49 -8.53 11.67
CA VAL A 42 39.57 -9.37 12.88
C VAL A 42 38.21 -9.98 13.19
N LEU A 43 37.12 -9.20 13.18
CA LEU A 43 35.77 -9.71 13.47
C LEU A 43 35.30 -10.73 12.44
N ILE A 44 35.68 -10.58 11.17
CA ILE A 44 35.39 -11.54 10.09
C ILE A 44 36.14 -12.86 10.37
N ASP A 45 37.43 -12.81 10.71
CA ASP A 45 38.20 -14.01 11.04
C ASP A 45 37.66 -14.71 12.30
N VAL A 46 37.39 -13.94 13.36
CA VAL A 46 36.77 -14.43 14.60
C VAL A 46 35.39 -15.06 14.33
N SER A 47 34.63 -14.52 13.40
CA SER A 47 33.33 -15.10 13.00
C SER A 47 33.50 -16.48 12.35
N ARG A 48 34.56 -16.70 11.58
CA ARG A 48 34.86 -17.97 10.91
C ARG A 48 35.42 -19.02 11.88
N LYS A 49 36.10 -18.60 12.95
CA LYS A 49 36.77 -19.48 13.92
C LYS A 49 36.03 -19.50 15.28
N PRO A 50 35.13 -20.47 15.52
CA PRO A 50 34.29 -20.48 16.73
C PRO A 50 35.08 -20.57 18.03
N GLU A 51 36.25 -21.22 18.02
CA GLU A 51 37.14 -21.33 19.18
C GLU A 51 37.65 -19.97 19.66
N ILE A 52 38.07 -19.12 18.71
CA ILE A 52 38.57 -17.77 19.00
C ILE A 52 37.43 -16.89 19.51
N LEU A 53 36.24 -16.99 18.91
CA LEU A 53 35.05 -16.27 19.37
C LEU A 53 34.69 -16.64 20.81
N ILE A 54 34.67 -17.93 21.14
CA ILE A 54 34.39 -18.41 22.51
C ILE A 54 35.46 -17.88 23.47
N ARG A 55 36.74 -17.96 23.09
CA ARG A 55 37.85 -17.48 23.91
C ARG A 55 37.75 -15.98 24.20
N LEU A 56 37.55 -15.15 23.17
CA LEU A 56 37.43 -13.70 23.31
C LEU A 56 36.19 -13.30 24.11
N ASN A 57 35.06 -13.96 23.87
CA ASN A 57 33.84 -13.69 24.65
C ASN A 57 33.98 -14.14 26.12
N ASN A 58 34.65 -15.25 26.40
CA ASN A 58 34.89 -15.69 27.77
C ASN A 58 35.88 -14.77 28.49
N LEU A 59 36.93 -14.31 27.81
CA LEU A 59 37.86 -13.32 28.35
C LEU A 59 37.16 -12.00 28.61
N TYR A 60 36.35 -11.52 27.66
CA TYR A 60 35.48 -10.38 27.84
C TYR A 60 34.58 -10.55 29.06
N ASN A 61 33.90 -11.69 29.18
CA ASN A 61 33.06 -11.98 30.33
C ASN A 61 33.86 -11.98 31.64
N ILE A 62 35.07 -12.56 31.68
CA ILE A 62 35.89 -12.56 32.89
C ILE A 62 36.31 -11.12 33.26
N THR A 63 36.79 -10.33 32.30
CA THR A 63 37.23 -8.96 32.57
C THR A 63 36.07 -8.00 32.86
N HIS A 64 34.88 -8.29 32.34
CA HIS A 64 33.69 -7.44 32.50
C HIS A 64 32.64 -7.98 33.49
N VAL A 65 32.76 -9.19 34.04
CA VAL A 65 31.97 -9.67 35.19
C VAL A 65 32.37 -8.92 36.46
N ASP A 66 33.66 -8.64 36.65
CA ASP A 66 34.11 -7.76 37.75
C ASP A 66 33.78 -6.29 37.49
N LEU A 67 33.84 -5.83 36.22
CA LEU A 67 33.44 -4.46 35.88
C LEU A 67 31.93 -4.26 35.96
N SER A 68 31.08 -5.26 35.70
CA SER A 68 29.63 -5.13 35.92
C SER A 68 29.27 -5.15 37.41
N ALA A 69 30.02 -5.89 38.25
CA ALA A 69 29.92 -5.81 39.71
C ALA A 69 30.45 -4.46 40.26
N LEU A 70 31.53 -3.92 39.71
CA LEU A 70 32.08 -2.61 40.07
C LEU A 70 31.26 -1.43 39.52
N VAL A 71 30.73 -1.53 38.30
CA VAL A 71 29.78 -0.56 37.72
C VAL A 71 28.46 -0.61 38.49
N HIS A 72 27.97 -1.77 38.93
CA HIS A 72 26.84 -1.82 39.86
C HIS A 72 27.14 -1.20 41.23
N ARG A 73 28.37 -1.32 41.74
CA ARG A 73 28.80 -0.60 42.96
C ARG A 73 28.97 0.90 42.71
N GLN A 74 29.38 1.34 41.52
CA GLN A 74 29.57 2.75 41.17
C GLN A 74 28.24 3.44 40.77
N ASP A 75 27.28 2.69 40.22
CA ASP A 75 25.88 3.09 40.02
C ASP A 75 25.17 3.41 41.34
N SER A 76 25.62 2.87 42.47
CA SER A 76 25.10 3.28 43.79
C SER A 76 25.56 4.68 44.24
N SER A 77 26.57 5.25 43.55
CA SER A 77 27.07 6.62 43.77
C SER A 77 26.70 7.61 42.67
N ILE A 78 26.19 7.14 41.53
CA ILE A 78 25.54 8.00 40.54
C ILE A 78 24.11 8.19 41.01
N ASN A 79 23.79 9.37 41.57
CA ASN A 79 22.46 9.72 42.10
C ASN A 79 21.35 9.11 41.23
N HIS A 80 20.72 8.05 41.73
CA HIS A 80 19.67 7.31 41.02
C HIS A 80 18.50 8.24 40.65
N GLU A 81 18.32 9.31 41.42
CA GLU A 81 17.42 10.43 41.15
C GLU A 81 17.79 11.25 39.91
N ASN A 82 19.07 11.53 39.63
CA ASN A 82 19.48 12.26 38.44
C ASN A 82 19.28 11.42 37.17
N ILE A 83 19.54 10.11 37.23
CA ILE A 83 19.28 9.19 36.11
C ILE A 83 17.76 9.04 35.90
N GLU A 84 16.97 8.92 36.97
CA GLU A 84 15.50 8.91 36.84
C GLU A 84 14.96 10.23 36.31
N HIS A 85 15.52 11.36 36.74
CA HIS A 85 15.11 12.68 36.30
C HIS A 85 15.47 12.91 34.83
N GLU A 86 16.66 12.50 34.38
CA GLU A 86 17.03 12.50 32.96
C GLU A 86 16.19 11.51 32.15
N ARG A 87 15.98 10.28 32.64
CA ARG A 87 15.08 9.31 31.99
C ARG A 87 13.66 9.86 31.89
N ARG A 88 13.14 10.56 32.90
CA ARG A 88 11.83 11.24 32.86
C ARG A 88 11.86 12.38 31.85
N LYS A 89 12.91 13.21 31.83
CA LYS A 89 13.12 14.30 30.86
C LYS A 89 13.08 13.81 29.40
N TYR A 90 13.62 12.62 29.13
CA TYR A 90 13.52 11.95 27.82
C TYR A 90 12.25 11.09 27.64
N LYS A 91 11.61 10.62 28.71
CA LYS A 91 10.34 9.85 28.68
C LYS A 91 9.11 10.71 28.49
N VAL A 92 9.14 12.02 28.69
CA VAL A 92 8.02 12.89 28.33
C VAL A 92 7.96 13.04 26.81
N LYS A 93 7.59 11.96 26.11
CA LYS A 93 6.91 12.10 24.83
C LYS A 93 5.50 12.54 25.18
N ALA A 94 5.28 13.86 25.13
CA ALA A 94 3.96 14.45 25.20
C ALA A 94 2.99 13.65 24.32
N ALA A 95 1.81 13.33 24.84
CA ALA A 95 0.73 12.73 24.08
C ALA A 95 0.42 13.66 22.90
N ARG A 96 0.91 13.32 21.71
CA ARG A 96 0.71 14.12 20.51
C ARG A 96 -0.72 13.90 20.03
N SER A 97 -1.39 14.97 19.62
CA SER A 97 -2.72 14.88 19.02
C SER A 97 -2.66 14.04 17.74
N VAL A 98 -3.50 13.01 17.65
CA VAL A 98 -3.62 12.15 16.46
C VAL A 98 -3.93 12.97 15.22
N GLY A 99 -4.73 14.04 15.34
CA GLY A 99 -5.03 14.94 14.24
C GLY A 99 -3.80 15.69 13.72
N ALA A 100 -2.92 16.13 14.63
CA ALA A 100 -1.66 16.76 14.26
C ALA A 100 -0.71 15.75 13.58
N GLU A 101 -0.64 14.51 14.08
CA GLU A 101 0.15 13.45 13.45
C GLU A 101 -0.33 13.13 12.04
N ILE A 102 -1.65 12.96 11.84
CA ILE A 102 -2.24 12.75 10.51
C ILE A 102 -1.93 13.93 9.59
N PHE A 103 -2.10 15.17 10.06
CA PHE A 103 -1.82 16.36 9.26
C PHE A 103 -0.36 16.41 8.78
N TYR A 104 0.60 16.26 9.70
CA TYR A 104 2.02 16.30 9.35
C TYR A 104 2.45 15.11 8.50
N LEU A 105 1.92 13.91 8.75
CA LEU A 105 2.17 12.73 7.92
C LEU A 105 1.62 12.93 6.51
N SER A 106 0.38 13.41 6.37
CA SER A 106 -0.23 13.73 5.07
C SER A 106 0.56 14.82 4.33
N GLN A 107 0.98 15.88 5.01
CA GLN A 107 1.80 16.93 4.42
C GLN A 107 3.15 16.38 3.92
N ARG A 108 3.79 15.51 4.71
CA ARG A 108 5.04 14.85 4.33
C ARG A 108 4.83 13.94 3.12
N THR A 109 3.79 13.12 3.12
CA THR A 109 3.45 12.22 2.02
C THR A 109 3.13 13.00 0.74
N LEU A 110 2.37 14.08 0.84
CA LEU A 110 2.05 14.95 -0.30
C LEU A 110 3.31 15.62 -0.86
N ARG A 111 4.20 16.12 0.01
CA ARG A 111 5.49 16.69 -0.41
C ARG A 111 6.38 15.64 -1.09
N ASN A 112 6.34 14.39 -0.63
CA ASN A 112 7.05 13.28 -1.28
C ASN A 112 6.47 12.99 -2.68
N ALA A 113 5.13 12.94 -2.78
CA ALA A 113 4.43 12.74 -4.06
C ALA A 113 4.73 13.85 -5.09
N MET A 114 4.76 15.11 -4.65
CA MET A 114 5.10 16.23 -5.54
C MET A 114 6.58 16.25 -5.95
N ARG A 115 7.50 15.78 -5.09
CA ARG A 115 8.93 15.71 -5.41
C ARG A 115 9.29 14.54 -6.31
N ASN A 116 8.47 13.50 -6.35
CA ASN A 116 8.62 12.37 -7.25
C ASN A 116 7.39 12.24 -8.18
N PRO A 117 7.24 13.15 -9.15
CA PRO A 117 6.06 13.18 -10.02
C PRO A 117 6.06 12.07 -11.07
N ALA A 118 7.14 11.28 -11.21
CA ALA A 118 7.29 10.32 -12.30
C ALA A 118 6.14 9.30 -12.36
N LEU A 119 5.67 8.82 -11.20
CA LEU A 119 4.54 7.90 -11.12
C LEU A 119 3.21 8.59 -11.46
N ALA A 120 2.95 9.76 -10.89
CA ALA A 120 1.72 10.49 -11.17
C ALA A 120 1.65 10.90 -12.64
N LEU A 121 2.78 11.31 -13.22
CA LEU A 121 2.89 11.66 -14.63
C LEU A 121 2.69 10.44 -15.53
N SER A 122 3.29 9.28 -15.22
CA SER A 122 3.11 8.08 -16.04
C SER A 122 1.66 7.57 -16.01
N GLN A 123 1.02 7.61 -14.84
CA GLN A 123 -0.39 7.21 -14.68
C GLN A 123 -1.35 8.16 -15.38
N THR A 124 -1.16 9.47 -15.23
CA THR A 124 -2.00 10.47 -15.90
C THR A 124 -1.82 10.40 -17.41
N LEU A 125 -0.58 10.26 -17.91
CA LEU A 125 -0.31 10.10 -19.34
C LEU A 125 -0.95 8.81 -19.90
N ALA A 126 -0.80 7.68 -19.22
CA ALA A 126 -1.43 6.42 -19.61
C ALA A 126 -2.96 6.54 -19.63
N SER A 127 -3.55 7.22 -18.64
CA SER A 127 -5.00 7.44 -18.56
C SER A 127 -5.50 8.34 -19.71
N ILE A 128 -4.73 9.37 -20.09
CA ILE A 128 -5.04 10.22 -21.24
C ILE A 128 -4.99 9.41 -22.54
N ILE A 129 -3.94 8.60 -22.73
CA ILE A 129 -3.78 7.75 -23.93
C ILE A 129 -4.94 6.76 -24.04
N ILE A 130 -5.29 6.08 -22.94
CA ILE A 130 -6.40 5.13 -22.90
C ILE A 130 -7.73 5.86 -23.15
N GLY A 131 -7.95 7.03 -22.54
CA GLY A 131 -9.15 7.83 -22.77
C GLY A 131 -9.30 8.27 -24.22
N LEU A 132 -8.22 8.69 -24.88
CA LEU A 132 -8.20 9.01 -26.31
C LEU A 132 -8.49 7.78 -27.16
N LEU A 133 -7.91 6.62 -26.83
CA LEU A 133 -8.15 5.38 -27.56
C LEU A 133 -9.62 4.96 -27.44
N VAL A 134 -10.21 4.98 -26.23
CA VAL A 134 -11.63 4.68 -26.02
C VAL A 134 -12.52 5.69 -26.77
N GLY A 135 -12.18 6.97 -26.73
CA GLY A 135 -12.91 8.02 -27.46
C GLY A 135 -12.86 7.86 -28.97
N LEU A 136 -11.71 7.43 -29.52
CA LEU A 136 -11.57 7.13 -30.95
C LEU A 136 -12.29 5.83 -31.34
N LEU A 137 -12.25 4.81 -30.48
CA LEU A 137 -12.89 3.51 -30.71
C LEU A 137 -14.42 3.65 -30.78
N PHE A 138 -15.00 4.49 -29.93
CA PHE A 138 -16.43 4.77 -29.87
C PHE A 138 -16.78 6.14 -30.44
N TYR A 139 -16.01 6.62 -31.42
CA TYR A 139 -16.25 7.90 -32.06
C TYR A 139 -17.62 7.94 -32.74
N ASP A 140 -18.32 9.07 -32.60
CA ASP A 140 -19.66 9.31 -33.18
C ASP A 140 -20.71 8.25 -32.80
N LEU A 141 -21.13 8.28 -31.53
CA LEU A 141 -22.19 7.41 -31.00
C LEU A 141 -23.55 7.76 -31.63
N LYS A 142 -23.93 7.02 -32.67
CA LYS A 142 -25.24 7.15 -33.33
C LYS A 142 -26.38 6.78 -32.37
N LYS A 143 -27.55 7.40 -32.54
CA LYS A 143 -28.78 7.13 -31.76
C LYS A 143 -29.63 6.04 -32.40
N THR A 144 -29.00 4.93 -32.77
CA THR A 144 -29.67 3.78 -33.38
C THR A 144 -30.07 2.75 -32.32
N THR A 145 -31.25 2.14 -32.47
CA THR A 145 -31.90 1.29 -31.46
C THR A 145 -31.04 0.14 -30.92
N GLU A 146 -30.28 -0.55 -31.78
CA GLU A 146 -29.44 -1.68 -31.35
C GLU A 146 -27.94 -1.33 -31.32
N PRO A 147 -27.29 -0.94 -32.44
CA PRO A 147 -25.86 -0.71 -32.43
C PRO A 147 -25.47 0.55 -31.64
N GLY A 148 -26.31 1.58 -31.62
CA GLY A 148 -26.06 2.80 -30.86
C GLY A 148 -26.10 2.57 -29.36
N VAL A 149 -27.05 1.78 -28.89
CA VAL A 149 -27.19 1.39 -27.47
C VAL A 149 -26.01 0.52 -27.04
N GLN A 150 -25.64 -0.50 -27.82
CA GLN A 150 -24.51 -1.38 -27.51
C GLN A 150 -23.18 -0.61 -27.48
N ASN A 151 -22.94 0.29 -28.44
CA ASN A 151 -21.72 1.10 -28.47
C ASN A 151 -21.60 2.04 -27.26
N ARG A 152 -22.71 2.66 -26.81
CA ARG A 152 -22.71 3.50 -25.60
C ARG A 152 -22.38 2.70 -24.35
N LEU A 153 -22.98 1.52 -24.20
CA LEU A 153 -22.73 0.66 -23.05
C LEU A 153 -21.32 0.09 -23.06
N GLY A 154 -20.81 -0.27 -24.25
CA GLY A 154 -19.41 -0.65 -24.44
C GLY A 154 -18.47 0.46 -24.01
N ALA A 155 -18.72 1.70 -24.45
CA ALA A 155 -17.94 2.86 -24.03
C ALA A 155 -17.95 3.06 -22.51
N ILE A 156 -19.12 3.00 -21.86
CA ILE A 156 -19.25 3.08 -20.39
C ILE A 156 -18.45 1.96 -19.71
N PHE A 157 -18.57 0.72 -20.19
CA PHE A 157 -17.82 -0.42 -19.65
C PHE A 157 -16.30 -0.19 -19.75
N PHE A 158 -15.81 0.27 -20.91
CA PHE A 158 -14.40 0.57 -21.13
C PHE A 158 -13.90 1.77 -20.29
N ILE A 159 -14.74 2.78 -20.05
CA ILE A 159 -14.38 3.90 -19.15
C ILE A 159 -14.21 3.39 -17.71
N VAL A 160 -15.16 2.61 -17.20
CA VAL A 160 -15.14 2.11 -15.81
C VAL A 160 -13.97 1.13 -15.60
N ILE A 161 -13.74 0.20 -16.53
CA ILE A 161 -12.63 -0.76 -16.42
C ILE A 161 -11.27 -0.06 -16.45
N SER A 162 -11.07 0.90 -17.37
CA SER A 162 -9.83 1.67 -17.45
C SER A 162 -9.55 2.45 -16.16
N GLN A 163 -10.58 3.04 -15.55
CA GLN A 163 -10.44 3.76 -14.29
C GLN A 163 -10.06 2.81 -13.13
N ILE A 164 -10.68 1.63 -13.03
CA ILE A 164 -10.38 0.67 -11.97
C ILE A 164 -8.95 0.13 -12.09
N PHE A 165 -8.52 -0.27 -13.29
CA PHE A 165 -7.17 -0.81 -13.51
C PHE A 165 -6.09 0.26 -13.34
N SER A 166 -6.35 1.52 -13.72
CA SER A 166 -5.41 2.63 -13.50
C SER A 166 -5.09 2.79 -12.00
N ASN A 167 -6.09 2.67 -11.12
CA ASN A 167 -5.91 2.77 -9.68
C ASN A 167 -5.10 1.61 -9.06
N LEU A 168 -5.03 0.44 -9.70
CA LEU A 168 -4.22 -0.69 -9.19
C LEU A 168 -2.71 -0.39 -9.23
N THR A 169 -2.28 0.38 -10.22
CA THR A 169 -0.86 0.76 -10.36
C THR A 169 -0.37 1.67 -9.23
N ALA A 170 -1.28 2.35 -8.52
CA ALA A 170 -0.96 3.17 -7.35
C ALA A 170 -0.48 2.33 -6.14
N LEU A 171 -0.61 1.00 -6.18
CA LEU A 171 -0.12 0.11 -5.13
C LEU A 171 1.39 -0.15 -5.24
N GLU A 172 2.01 0.03 -6.41
CA GLU A 172 3.44 -0.28 -6.63
C GLU A 172 4.43 0.47 -5.71
N PRO A 173 4.26 1.77 -5.41
CA PRO A 173 5.16 2.48 -4.49
C PRO A 173 5.09 1.95 -3.06
N LEU A 174 3.92 1.46 -2.64
CA LEU A 174 3.74 0.85 -1.32
C LEU A 174 4.59 -0.43 -1.17
N ILE A 175 4.80 -1.15 -2.28
CA ILE A 175 5.69 -2.32 -2.34
C ILE A 175 7.14 -1.92 -2.08
N LYS A 176 7.60 -0.84 -2.72
CA LYS A 176 8.98 -0.35 -2.61
C LYS A 176 9.29 0.23 -1.23
N GLU A 177 8.33 0.90 -0.61
CA GLU A 177 8.53 1.51 0.72
C GLU A 177 8.43 0.53 1.90
N ARG A 178 7.89 -0.68 1.69
CA ARG A 178 7.67 -1.66 2.78
C ARG A 178 8.17 -3.06 2.41
N VAL A 179 9.38 -3.36 2.88
CA VAL A 179 10.03 -4.70 2.87
C VAL A 179 9.15 -5.81 3.52
N LEU A 180 8.12 -5.41 4.27
CA LEU A 180 7.19 -6.30 4.97
C LEU A 180 6.24 -7.09 4.04
N PHE A 181 6.09 -6.68 2.78
CA PHE A 181 5.16 -7.32 1.86
C PHE A 181 5.84 -8.10 0.74
N ILE A 182 6.61 -9.12 1.10
CA ILE A 182 7.10 -10.15 0.15
C ILE A 182 5.92 -10.80 -0.62
N HIS A 183 4.69 -10.67 -0.14
CA HIS A 183 3.48 -11.21 -0.75
C HIS A 183 2.63 -10.22 -1.57
N VAL A 184 3.06 -8.97 -1.88
CA VAL A 184 2.19 -8.06 -2.67
C VAL A 184 1.90 -8.61 -4.06
N ALA A 185 2.85 -9.27 -4.70
CA ALA A 185 2.62 -9.88 -6.02
C ALA A 185 1.45 -10.87 -5.99
N VAL A 186 1.37 -11.71 -4.95
CA VAL A 186 0.25 -12.65 -4.75
C VAL A 186 -1.06 -11.89 -4.50
N ALA A 187 -1.01 -10.84 -3.67
CA ALA A 187 -2.19 -10.02 -3.40
C ALA A 187 -2.72 -9.33 -4.67
N LEU A 188 -1.85 -8.81 -5.53
CA LEU A 188 -2.24 -8.20 -6.80
C LEU A 188 -2.92 -9.21 -7.74
N ILE A 189 -2.39 -10.42 -7.84
CA ILE A 189 -3.03 -11.49 -8.64
C ILE A 189 -4.43 -11.79 -8.10
N VAL A 190 -4.58 -11.96 -6.79
CA VAL A 190 -5.89 -12.21 -6.17
C VAL A 190 -6.85 -11.05 -6.39
N VAL A 191 -6.39 -9.80 -6.25
CA VAL A 191 -7.21 -8.61 -6.49
C VAL A 191 -7.67 -8.55 -7.95
N ILE A 192 -6.78 -8.78 -8.92
CA ILE A 192 -7.13 -8.80 -10.34
C ILE A 192 -8.19 -9.88 -10.63
N LEU A 193 -8.03 -11.09 -10.09
CA LEU A 193 -9.00 -12.17 -10.25
C LEU A 193 -10.38 -11.80 -9.68
N VAL A 194 -10.42 -11.22 -8.48
CA VAL A 194 -11.66 -10.73 -7.87
C VAL A 194 -12.29 -9.64 -8.72
N LEU A 195 -11.51 -8.68 -9.22
CA LEU A 195 -12.01 -7.59 -10.06
C LEU A 195 -12.61 -8.08 -11.38
N VAL A 196 -12.00 -9.09 -12.03
CA VAL A 196 -12.55 -9.70 -13.25
C VAL A 196 -13.90 -10.34 -12.97
N ILE A 197 -14.05 -11.06 -11.85
CA ILE A 197 -15.34 -11.62 -11.44
C ILE A 197 -16.36 -10.50 -11.21
N MET A 198 -15.97 -9.43 -10.52
CA MET A 198 -16.86 -8.28 -10.26
C MET A 198 -17.31 -7.57 -11.55
N MET A 199 -16.46 -7.55 -12.58
CA MET A 199 -16.79 -7.00 -13.92
C MET A 199 -17.83 -7.84 -14.66
N MET A 200 -17.82 -9.17 -14.52
CA MET A 200 -18.81 -10.05 -15.15
C MET A 200 -20.23 -9.78 -14.62
N PHE A 201 -20.36 -9.52 -13.30
CA PHE A 201 -21.65 -9.23 -12.65
C PHE A 201 -22.05 -7.75 -12.70
N SER A 202 -21.45 -6.96 -13.60
CA SER A 202 -21.76 -5.54 -13.77
C SER A 202 -23.12 -5.25 -14.41
N GLY A 203 -23.70 -6.22 -15.13
CA GLY A 203 -24.94 -6.04 -15.90
C GLY A 203 -24.71 -5.62 -17.35
N PHE A 204 -23.46 -5.48 -17.80
CA PHE A 204 -23.12 -5.29 -19.22
C PHE A 204 -22.82 -6.61 -19.94
N LEU A 205 -21.90 -7.41 -19.39
CA LEU A 205 -21.48 -8.68 -20.02
C LEU A 205 -22.49 -9.81 -19.83
N ILE A 206 -23.23 -9.77 -18.72
CA ILE A 206 -24.21 -10.79 -18.35
C ILE A 206 -25.49 -10.07 -17.94
N ASP A 207 -26.59 -10.45 -18.58
CA ASP A 207 -27.92 -10.02 -18.17
C ASP A 207 -28.29 -10.63 -16.82
N LEU A 208 -28.50 -9.77 -15.83
CA LEU A 208 -28.65 -10.14 -14.42
C LEU A 208 -29.86 -11.04 -14.12
N PRO A 209 -31.02 -10.90 -14.79
CA PRO A 209 -32.15 -11.81 -14.61
C PRO A 209 -31.83 -13.25 -15.04
N SER A 210 -30.86 -13.43 -15.94
CA SER A 210 -30.45 -14.73 -16.50
C SER A 210 -29.43 -15.46 -15.62
N VAL A 211 -28.89 -14.80 -14.59
CA VAL A 211 -27.92 -15.39 -13.65
C VAL A 211 -28.63 -16.30 -12.67
N PHE A 212 -28.00 -17.43 -12.32
CA PHE A 212 -28.49 -18.30 -11.26
C PHE A 212 -28.78 -17.52 -9.97
N ILE A 213 -29.98 -17.70 -9.41
CA ILE A 213 -30.44 -17.00 -8.20
C ILE A 213 -29.43 -17.06 -7.05
N TRP A 214 -28.77 -18.20 -6.87
CA TRP A 214 -27.77 -18.40 -5.81
C TRP A 214 -26.45 -17.62 -6.04
N LEU A 215 -26.13 -17.19 -7.26
CA LEU A 215 -24.99 -16.32 -7.58
C LEU A 215 -25.37 -14.83 -7.65
N SER A 216 -26.66 -14.53 -7.72
CA SER A 216 -27.18 -13.18 -7.94
C SER A 216 -26.73 -12.18 -6.86
N TRP A 217 -26.43 -12.62 -5.64
CA TRP A 217 -26.00 -11.72 -4.56
C TRP A 217 -24.62 -11.05 -4.82
N ILE A 218 -23.74 -11.67 -5.60
CA ILE A 218 -22.39 -11.15 -5.90
C ILE A 218 -22.46 -9.78 -6.58
N GLN A 219 -23.52 -9.54 -7.37
CA GLN A 219 -23.75 -8.27 -8.05
C GLN A 219 -23.77 -7.09 -7.07
N TRP A 220 -24.27 -7.28 -5.84
CA TRP A 220 -24.42 -6.22 -4.83
C TRP A 220 -23.12 -5.86 -4.11
N ILE A 221 -22.08 -6.69 -4.24
CA ILE A 221 -20.73 -6.43 -3.71
C ILE A 221 -19.84 -5.79 -4.78
N SER A 222 -20.24 -5.89 -6.05
CA SER A 222 -19.46 -5.35 -7.16
C SER A 222 -19.53 -3.82 -7.20
N ALA A 223 -18.43 -3.16 -6.83
CA ALA A 223 -18.26 -1.72 -7.05
C ALA A 223 -18.42 -1.34 -8.53
N PHE A 224 -18.05 -2.25 -9.45
CA PHE A 224 -18.22 -2.04 -10.89
C PHE A 224 -19.69 -1.84 -11.26
N ARG A 225 -20.60 -2.67 -10.72
CA ARG A 225 -22.04 -2.56 -10.97
C ARG A 225 -22.56 -1.15 -10.68
N TYR A 226 -22.30 -0.64 -9.47
CA TYR A 226 -22.81 0.67 -9.07
C TYR A 226 -22.19 1.80 -9.89
N ALA A 227 -20.90 1.71 -10.23
CA ALA A 227 -20.25 2.69 -11.09
C ALA A 227 -20.83 2.71 -12.51
N SER A 228 -21.04 1.54 -13.12
CA SER A 228 -21.67 1.42 -14.44
C SER A 228 -23.12 1.91 -14.41
N ASN A 229 -23.91 1.57 -13.39
CA ASN A 229 -25.28 2.03 -13.25
C ASN A 229 -25.40 3.55 -13.21
N VAL A 230 -24.52 4.24 -12.47
CA VAL A 230 -24.50 5.72 -12.43
C VAL A 230 -24.30 6.29 -13.83
N LEU A 231 -23.31 5.78 -14.57
CA LEU A 231 -23.02 6.28 -15.91
C LEU A 231 -24.12 5.93 -16.90
N THR A 232 -24.72 4.74 -16.80
CA THR A 232 -25.84 4.32 -17.65
C THR A 232 -27.07 5.18 -17.39
N ILE A 233 -27.44 5.44 -16.14
CA ILE A 233 -28.56 6.35 -15.83
C ILE A 233 -28.25 7.75 -16.37
N ASN A 234 -27.05 8.28 -16.12
CA ASN A 234 -26.65 9.61 -16.56
C ASN A 234 -26.59 9.76 -18.09
N GLU A 235 -26.25 8.70 -18.83
CA GLU A 235 -26.15 8.73 -20.28
C GLU A 235 -27.50 8.53 -20.97
N PHE A 236 -28.32 7.57 -20.50
CA PHE A 236 -29.53 7.16 -21.22
C PHE A 236 -30.75 8.01 -20.89
N GLN A 237 -30.79 8.69 -19.75
CA GLN A 237 -31.94 9.50 -19.35
C GLN A 237 -32.21 10.62 -20.37
N GLY A 238 -33.44 10.65 -20.90
CA GLY A 238 -33.85 11.65 -21.89
C GLY A 238 -33.33 11.42 -23.32
N LEU A 239 -32.70 10.28 -23.62
CA LEU A 239 -32.34 9.90 -24.98
C LEU A 239 -33.50 9.21 -25.71
N ILE A 240 -33.50 9.33 -27.04
CA ILE A 240 -34.44 8.68 -27.94
C ILE A 240 -33.63 7.96 -29.02
N PHE A 241 -34.00 6.72 -29.33
CA PHE A 241 -33.31 5.87 -30.29
C PHE A 241 -34.24 5.48 -31.46
N CYS A 242 -33.72 5.61 -32.68
CA CYS A 242 -34.48 5.43 -33.90
C CYS A 242 -33.87 4.31 -34.77
N LEU A 243 -34.67 3.76 -35.68
CA LEU A 243 -34.21 2.74 -36.61
C LEU A 243 -33.24 3.33 -37.65
N PRO A 244 -32.28 2.54 -38.17
CA PRO A 244 -31.46 2.99 -39.27
C PRO A 244 -32.35 3.36 -40.47
N ASN A 245 -32.17 4.58 -40.99
CA ASN A 245 -32.95 5.18 -42.09
C ASN A 245 -34.38 5.65 -41.77
N GLN A 246 -34.76 5.73 -40.49
CA GLN A 246 -36.06 6.30 -40.10
C GLN A 246 -35.87 7.28 -38.94
N THR A 247 -35.99 8.58 -39.22
CA THR A 247 -35.85 9.66 -38.22
C THR A 247 -37.17 10.07 -37.58
N ASP A 248 -38.29 9.76 -38.23
CA ASP A 248 -39.61 10.29 -37.85
C ASP A 248 -40.33 9.40 -36.83
N PHE A 249 -39.94 8.12 -36.73
CA PHE A 249 -40.49 7.17 -35.78
C PHE A 249 -39.37 6.51 -34.99
N CYS A 250 -39.31 6.81 -33.70
CA CYS A 250 -38.29 6.32 -32.79
C CYS A 250 -38.94 5.43 -31.73
N PRO A 251 -38.90 4.10 -31.90
CA PRO A 251 -39.68 3.16 -31.10
C PRO A 251 -39.11 2.89 -29.71
N MET A 252 -37.90 3.36 -29.40
CA MET A 252 -37.29 3.13 -28.09
C MET A 252 -36.80 4.44 -27.46
N THR A 253 -37.19 4.65 -26.22
CA THR A 253 -36.63 5.70 -25.37
C THR A 253 -35.51 5.15 -24.49
N GLY A 254 -34.63 6.03 -24.03
CA GLY A 254 -33.58 5.68 -23.07
C GLY A 254 -34.16 5.17 -21.75
N ASP A 255 -35.31 5.70 -21.34
CA ASP A 255 -36.03 5.30 -20.12
C ASP A 255 -36.53 3.84 -20.22
N GLU A 256 -37.09 3.44 -21.37
CA GLU A 256 -37.44 2.03 -21.63
C GLU A 256 -36.22 1.09 -21.61
N ILE A 257 -35.07 1.57 -22.07
CA ILE A 257 -33.81 0.81 -22.04
C ILE A 257 -33.34 0.63 -20.59
N LEU A 258 -33.49 1.66 -19.75
CA LEU A 258 -33.18 1.60 -18.32
C LEU A 258 -34.12 0.61 -17.60
N ASP A 259 -35.41 0.63 -17.91
CA ASP A 259 -36.41 -0.29 -17.35
C ASP A 259 -36.13 -1.74 -17.76
N LYS A 260 -35.80 -2.00 -19.03
CA LYS A 260 -35.39 -3.34 -19.50
C LYS A 260 -34.16 -3.88 -18.76
N ARG A 261 -33.29 -2.99 -18.29
CA ARG A 261 -32.10 -3.35 -17.48
C ARG A 261 -32.39 -3.46 -15.98
N GLY A 262 -33.62 -3.18 -15.54
CA GLY A 262 -33.98 -3.17 -14.12
C GLY A 262 -33.34 -1.99 -13.37
N LEU A 263 -33.03 -0.90 -14.07
CA LEU A 263 -32.48 0.32 -13.47
C LEU A 263 -33.60 1.32 -13.22
N ALA A 264 -33.95 1.48 -11.94
CA ALA A 264 -34.82 2.56 -11.54
C ALA A 264 -34.16 3.91 -11.86
N HIS A 265 -34.93 4.84 -12.44
CA HIS A 265 -34.44 6.11 -12.96
C HIS A 265 -35.43 7.28 -12.72
N SER A 266 -36.54 7.03 -12.01
CA SER A 266 -37.63 8.00 -11.86
C SER A 266 -37.30 9.12 -10.87
N ASN A 267 -36.53 8.81 -9.82
CA ASN A 267 -36.17 9.77 -8.77
C ASN A 267 -34.67 10.07 -8.78
N ALA A 268 -34.27 11.28 -8.38
CA ALA A 268 -32.86 11.62 -8.16
C ALA A 268 -32.16 10.63 -7.19
N TRP A 269 -32.91 10.08 -6.23
CA TRP A 269 -32.42 9.07 -5.31
C TRP A 269 -31.91 7.80 -6.00
N ASP A 270 -32.46 7.44 -7.16
CA ASP A 270 -32.03 6.23 -7.88
C ASP A 270 -30.60 6.34 -8.43
N LEU A 271 -30.14 7.56 -8.70
CA LEU A 271 -28.75 7.83 -9.02
C LEU A 271 -27.90 7.85 -7.73
N TRP A 272 -28.35 8.58 -6.71
CA TRP A 272 -27.60 8.76 -5.45
C TRP A 272 -27.42 7.48 -4.63
N LYS A 273 -28.35 6.52 -4.70
CA LYS A 273 -28.20 5.23 -4.00
C LYS A 273 -26.95 4.45 -4.46
N ASN A 274 -26.56 4.59 -5.73
CA ASN A 274 -25.34 3.95 -6.25
C ASN A 274 -24.07 4.63 -5.70
N PHE A 275 -24.04 5.97 -5.63
CA PHE A 275 -22.94 6.71 -5.00
C PHE A 275 -22.81 6.40 -3.51
N PHE A 276 -23.94 6.31 -2.82
CA PHE A 276 -23.99 5.95 -1.41
C PHE A 276 -23.42 4.53 -1.21
N ALA A 277 -23.86 3.55 -2.00
CA ALA A 277 -23.32 2.19 -1.94
C ALA A 277 -21.80 2.16 -2.17
N LEU A 278 -21.30 2.89 -3.18
CA LEU A 278 -19.85 3.01 -3.43
C LEU A 278 -19.09 3.59 -2.24
N THR A 279 -19.64 4.61 -1.59
CA THR A 279 -19.03 5.26 -0.43
C THR A 279 -19.01 4.32 0.77
N VAL A 280 -20.10 3.59 1.03
CA VAL A 280 -20.16 2.59 2.10
C VAL A 280 -19.14 1.48 1.87
N MET A 281 -19.03 0.95 0.65
CA MET A 281 -18.01 -0.06 0.33
C MET A 281 -16.58 0.46 0.51
N ALA A 282 -16.30 1.69 0.09
CA ALA A 282 -14.99 2.31 0.28
C ALA A 282 -14.65 2.46 1.77
N LEU A 283 -15.59 2.94 2.60
CA LEU A 283 -15.40 3.07 4.04
C LEU A 283 -15.16 1.72 4.71
N LEU A 284 -15.90 0.68 4.33
CA LEU A 284 -15.69 -0.67 4.84
C LEU A 284 -14.28 -1.18 4.52
N LEU A 285 -13.81 -0.99 3.29
CA LEU A 285 -12.45 -1.37 2.90
C LEU A 285 -11.39 -0.57 3.67
N PHE A 286 -11.60 0.72 3.90
CA PHE A 286 -10.68 1.54 4.71
C PHE A 286 -10.65 1.12 6.17
N ILE A 287 -11.79 0.77 6.77
CA ILE A 287 -11.87 0.25 8.14
C ILE A 287 -11.13 -1.08 8.24
N LEU A 288 -11.36 -2.00 7.29
CA LEU A 288 -10.63 -3.28 7.25
C LEU A 288 -9.13 -3.06 7.09
N ALA A 289 -8.70 -2.19 6.18
CA ALA A 289 -7.29 -1.84 6.01
C ALA A 289 -6.67 -1.27 7.29
N TYR A 290 -7.38 -0.37 7.98
CA TYR A 290 -6.95 0.20 9.26
C TYR A 290 -6.78 -0.87 10.34
N ILE A 291 -7.75 -1.78 10.49
CA ILE A 291 -7.68 -2.90 11.45
C ILE A 291 -6.48 -3.80 11.14
N GLN A 292 -6.22 -4.11 9.86
CA GLN A 292 -5.07 -4.92 9.47
C GLN A 292 -3.75 -4.21 9.78
N LEU A 293 -3.65 -2.90 9.52
CA LEU A 293 -2.47 -2.11 9.86
C LEU A 293 -2.16 -2.10 11.37
N ILE A 294 -3.19 -2.11 12.23
CA ILE A 294 -3.01 -2.24 13.69
C ILE A 294 -2.49 -3.63 14.07
N ARG A 295 -2.94 -4.68 13.39
CA ARG A 295 -2.55 -6.07 13.69
C ARG A 295 -1.12 -6.40 13.28
N ILE A 296 -0.54 -5.67 12.33
CA ILE A 296 0.83 -5.90 11.86
C ILE A 296 1.82 -5.57 12.99
N LYS A 297 2.49 -6.62 13.50
CA LYS A 297 3.59 -6.46 14.46
C LYS A 297 4.80 -5.88 13.75
N LYS A 298 5.27 -4.71 14.20
CA LYS A 298 6.51 -4.12 13.71
C LYS A 298 7.69 -4.95 14.24
N PRO A 299 8.65 -5.39 13.40
CA PRO A 299 9.90 -5.94 13.93
C PRO A 299 10.58 -4.86 14.78
N LYS A 300 11.04 -5.27 15.97
CA LYS A 300 11.80 -4.40 16.86
C LYS A 300 13.22 -4.20 16.31
#